data_AF-A0A956FQ76-F1
#
_entry.id   AF-A0A956FQ76-F1
#
_cell.length_a   1.000
_cell.length_b   1.000
_cell.length_c   1.000
_cell.angle_alpha   90.00
_cell.angle_beta   90.00
_cell.angle_gamma   90.00
#
_symmetry.space_group_name_H-M   'P 1'
#
loop_
_entity.id
_entity.type
_entity.pdbx_description
1 polymer ?
#
loop_
_entity_poly.entity_id
_entity_poly.type
_entity_poly.pdbx_seq_one_letter_code
_entity_poly.pdbx_strand_id
1 'polypeptide(L)'
;MRTSFIMAFSASTCLAIACNGDDSAATTTATTTATTGATSTGSASSSSSTSTTAASESSGSAGESEGSTGETTGETTGGPGEDRLDLPELELIDDGHFATSLVCGECHSNEASATAMRDEKDREIAPDNLWQGSMMANSARDPFWWAMVAAETATFPAAKDAIEGECMHCHTPMAVVDGAFHDEDTPTLDWLFEGDDRASFGLDGVACTACHQIQPDNLGTPESFSGHYIIEPVAEIYGPHADPFTGPMMMHTSFTPTQGTQLLDSAHCGTCHSLITDALTPEGTPSGHSLNEQSPYLEWRASAYTTEGVPGPDAASCQDCHVPKTSVDGVPITTRIARRPPGGDFGQIDPRDPFGRHVMVGGNAIMPL
;
A
#
# COMPACT_ATOMS: atom_id res chain seq x y z
N MET A 1 30.61 26.05 33.09
CA MET A 1 30.74 24.58 33.07
C MET A 1 29.38 23.97 33.39
N ARG A 2 28.66 23.50 32.38
CA ARG A 2 27.56 22.55 32.50
C ARG A 2 27.76 21.55 31.35
N THR A 3 27.82 20.27 31.68
CA THR A 3 28.17 19.21 30.73
C THR A 3 26.88 18.61 30.21
N SER A 4 26.62 18.74 28.90
CA SER A 4 25.48 18.06 28.28
C SER A 4 25.74 16.56 28.21
N PHE A 5 24.81 15.76 28.73
CA PHE A 5 24.83 14.31 28.59
C PHE A 5 24.19 13.96 27.24
N ILE A 6 24.97 13.40 26.32
CA ILE A 6 24.44 12.82 25.08
C ILE A 6 24.07 11.37 25.40
N MET A 7 22.78 11.05 25.31
CA MET A 7 22.28 9.70 25.51
C MET A 7 22.22 9.00 24.15
N ALA A 8 23.27 8.24 23.82
CA ALA A 8 23.30 7.44 22.62
C ALA A 8 22.30 6.27 22.76
N PHE A 9 21.26 6.25 21.93
CA PHE A 9 20.40 5.07 21.81
C PHE A 9 21.07 4.01 20.93
N SER A 10 21.05 2.77 21.42
CA SER A 10 21.70 1.64 20.77
C SER A 10 20.92 1.23 19.53
N ALA A 11 21.64 0.86 18.46
CA ALA A 11 21.05 0.21 17.30
C ALA A 11 20.34 -1.09 17.71
N SER A 12 19.11 -1.27 17.20
CA SER A 12 18.35 -2.51 17.30
C SER A 12 18.02 -3.01 15.89
N THR A 13 18.70 -4.09 15.53
CA THR A 13 18.19 -5.18 14.68
C THR A 13 17.48 -4.80 13.37
N CYS A 14 18.24 -4.67 12.28
CA CYS A 14 17.68 -4.84 10.94
C CYS A 14 17.08 -6.26 10.82
N LEU A 15 15.76 -6.36 10.67
CA LEU A 15 15.10 -7.60 10.26
C LEU A 15 15.24 -7.75 8.74
N ALA A 16 16.34 -8.34 8.31
CA ALA A 16 16.56 -8.65 6.90
C ALA A 16 15.59 -9.77 6.46
N ILE A 17 14.52 -9.41 5.76
CA ILE A 17 13.72 -10.36 4.98
C ILE A 17 14.55 -10.68 3.72
N ALA A 18 15.36 -11.74 3.80
CA ALA A 18 16.15 -12.20 2.67
C ALA A 18 15.24 -12.86 1.61
N CYS A 19 15.39 -12.50 0.33
CA CYS A 19 14.56 -13.04 -0.76
C CYS A 19 14.89 -14.50 -1.15
N ASN A 20 15.60 -15.26 -0.32
CA ASN A 20 15.99 -16.65 -0.58
C ASN A 20 15.17 -17.64 0.28
N GLY A 21 14.16 -18.26 -0.33
CA GLY A 21 13.56 -19.48 0.20
C GLY A 21 14.42 -20.69 -0.17
N ASP A 22 15.21 -21.21 0.78
CA ASP A 22 16.05 -22.40 0.57
C ASP A 22 16.12 -23.26 1.85
N ASP A 23 15.10 -24.11 2.05
CA ASP A 23 14.99 -25.03 3.19
C ASP A 23 15.89 -26.26 2.99
N SER A 24 17.19 -26.10 3.24
CA SER A 24 18.17 -27.19 3.17
C SER A 24 18.13 -28.08 4.42
N ALA A 25 17.65 -29.32 4.24
CA ALA A 25 17.39 -30.29 5.30
C ALA A 25 18.62 -30.63 6.19
N ALA A 26 18.54 -30.29 7.48
CA ALA A 26 19.52 -30.69 8.50
C ALA A 26 19.20 -32.09 9.09
N THR A 27 19.74 -33.14 8.49
CA THR A 27 19.74 -34.48 9.08
C THR A 27 20.57 -34.50 10.37
N THR A 28 19.95 -34.79 11.52
CA THR A 28 20.68 -35.01 12.79
C THR A 28 20.37 -36.38 13.37
N THR A 29 21.38 -37.24 13.40
CA THR A 29 21.36 -38.56 14.06
C THR A 29 21.57 -38.44 15.57
N ALA A 30 20.69 -39.04 16.38
CA ALA A 30 20.99 -39.42 17.77
C ALA A 30 20.17 -40.66 18.20
N THR A 31 20.83 -41.63 18.83
CA THR A 31 20.27 -42.96 19.20
C THR A 31 19.89 -43.04 20.68
N THR A 32 18.99 -44.00 20.99
CA THR A 32 18.55 -44.53 22.33
C THR A 32 17.56 -43.63 23.11
N THR A 33 16.53 -44.13 23.82
CA THR A 33 16.16 -45.52 24.22
C THR A 33 14.63 -45.74 24.17
N ALA A 34 14.17 -47.00 24.14
CA ALA A 34 12.74 -47.37 24.10
C ALA A 34 12.05 -47.45 25.48
N THR A 35 10.71 -47.29 25.52
CA THR A 35 9.73 -48.04 26.35
C THR A 35 8.32 -47.90 25.74
N THR A 36 7.40 -48.80 26.11
CA THR A 36 6.24 -49.30 25.33
C THR A 36 4.84 -48.74 25.69
N GLY A 37 3.91 -48.80 24.71
CA GLY A 37 2.45 -48.92 24.90
C GLY A 37 1.65 -47.60 24.74
N ALA A 38 0.39 -47.60 24.29
CA ALA A 38 -0.48 -48.67 23.78
C ALA A 38 -1.61 -48.10 22.88
N THR A 39 -2.36 -48.99 22.20
CA THR A 39 -3.40 -48.69 21.19
C THR A 39 -4.73 -48.20 21.79
N SER A 40 -5.43 -47.27 21.11
CA SER A 40 -6.92 -47.31 21.05
C SER A 40 -7.50 -46.54 19.86
N THR A 41 -8.41 -47.19 19.14
CA THR A 41 -9.24 -46.66 18.04
C THR A 41 -10.48 -45.90 18.56
N GLY A 42 -10.99 -44.93 17.78
CA GLY A 42 -12.32 -44.36 17.99
C GLY A 42 -12.79 -43.57 16.76
N SER A 43 -13.94 -43.95 16.19
CA SER A 43 -14.57 -43.30 15.04
C SER A 43 -15.98 -42.80 15.39
N ALA A 44 -16.57 -42.03 14.46
CA ALA A 44 -17.97 -41.59 14.43
C ALA A 44 -18.35 -40.45 15.40
N SER A 45 -19.39 -39.63 15.15
CA SER A 45 -20.04 -39.18 13.90
C SER A 45 -21.06 -38.09 14.28
N SER A 46 -21.36 -37.17 13.34
CA SER A 46 -22.64 -36.46 13.15
C SER A 46 -23.52 -36.09 14.37
N SER A 47 -23.90 -34.81 14.45
CA SER A 47 -25.34 -34.43 14.34
C SER A 47 -25.55 -32.92 14.17
N SER A 48 -26.59 -32.59 13.41
CA SER A 48 -27.13 -31.25 13.20
C SER A 48 -28.10 -30.83 14.31
N SER A 49 -28.24 -29.52 14.56
CA SER A 49 -29.51 -28.97 15.06
C SER A 49 -29.67 -27.48 14.72
N THR A 50 -30.72 -27.17 13.95
CA THR A 50 -31.26 -25.83 13.74
C THR A 50 -31.82 -25.24 15.03
N SER A 51 -31.74 -23.93 15.22
CA SER A 51 -32.48 -23.22 16.29
C SER A 51 -33.20 -21.98 15.75
N THR A 52 -34.44 -21.82 16.20
CA THR A 52 -35.45 -20.86 15.71
C THR A 52 -35.33 -19.46 16.33
N THR A 53 -35.86 -18.48 15.60
CA THR A 53 -36.16 -17.11 16.06
C THR A 53 -37.23 -17.07 17.17
N ALA A 54 -37.09 -16.11 18.09
CA ALA A 54 -38.20 -15.53 18.85
C ALA A 54 -37.86 -14.09 19.24
N ALA A 55 -38.79 -13.15 19.03
CA ALA A 55 -38.67 -11.76 19.44
C ALA A 55 -39.53 -11.48 20.69
N SER A 56 -39.18 -10.48 21.47
CA SER A 56 -40.05 -9.89 22.49
C SER A 56 -39.66 -8.43 22.78
N GLU A 57 -40.64 -7.54 22.76
CA GLU A 57 -40.49 -6.09 22.94
C GLU A 57 -40.65 -5.64 24.41
N SER A 58 -40.55 -4.30 24.59
CA SER A 58 -40.91 -3.51 25.78
C SER A 58 -39.83 -3.45 26.87
N SER A 59 -39.74 -2.38 27.67
CA SER A 59 -40.48 -1.11 27.65
C SER A 59 -39.64 -0.01 28.33
N GLY A 60 -39.82 1.25 27.94
CA GLY A 60 -39.11 2.38 28.54
C GLY A 60 -39.76 2.86 29.85
N SER A 61 -38.93 3.37 30.77
CA SER A 61 -39.36 4.24 31.86
C SER A 61 -38.21 5.18 32.24
N ALA A 62 -38.51 6.47 32.39
CA ALA A 62 -37.54 7.49 32.78
C ALA A 62 -37.59 7.74 34.30
N GLY A 63 -36.45 8.09 34.88
CA GLY A 63 -36.35 8.52 36.27
C GLY A 63 -35.16 9.47 36.48
N GLU A 64 -35.43 10.66 36.97
CA GLU A 64 -34.43 11.67 37.32
C GLU A 64 -33.97 11.51 38.77
N SER A 65 -32.68 11.67 39.07
CA SER A 65 -32.15 12.69 40.02
C SER A 65 -30.69 12.46 40.46
N GLU A 66 -29.94 13.55 40.41
CA GLU A 66 -28.91 14.01 41.36
C GLU A 66 -27.79 13.06 41.88
N GLY A 67 -26.58 13.31 41.36
CA GLY A 67 -25.47 13.80 42.20
C GLY A 67 -24.71 12.80 43.09
N SER A 68 -23.55 12.35 42.61
CA SER A 68 -22.46 11.89 43.48
C SER A 68 -21.11 12.39 42.96
N THR A 69 -20.23 12.76 43.87
CA THR A 69 -18.97 13.45 43.60
C THR A 69 -17.80 12.48 43.43
N GLY A 70 -17.09 12.62 42.31
CA GLY A 70 -15.64 12.49 42.27
C GLY A 70 -15.05 11.09 42.21
N GLU A 71 -14.73 10.66 41.00
CA GLU A 71 -13.39 10.13 40.71
C GLU A 71 -13.00 10.52 39.29
N THR A 72 -12.12 11.52 39.13
CA THR A 72 -11.58 11.88 37.82
C THR A 72 -10.53 10.86 37.41
N THR A 73 -10.96 9.75 36.81
CA THR A 73 -10.12 9.04 35.86
C THR A 73 -9.71 10.03 34.77
N GLY A 74 -8.42 10.02 34.41
CA GLY A 74 -7.86 10.92 33.39
C GLY A 74 -8.28 10.51 31.98
N GLU A 75 -9.58 10.62 31.69
CA GLU A 75 -10.11 10.57 30.34
C GLU A 75 -9.79 11.90 29.68
N THR A 76 -8.94 11.87 28.65
CA THR A 76 -8.57 13.05 27.87
C THR A 76 -9.76 13.45 27.02
N THR A 77 -10.68 14.23 27.58
CA THR A 77 -11.79 14.82 26.82
C THR A 77 -11.24 15.57 25.61
N GLY A 78 -11.71 15.20 24.42
CA GLY A 78 -11.13 15.54 23.13
C GLY A 78 -10.49 16.93 22.99
N GLY A 79 -9.21 16.92 22.59
CA GLY A 79 -8.63 18.04 21.89
C GLY A 79 -9.10 18.09 20.43
N PRO A 80 -8.76 19.14 19.66
CA PRO A 80 -9.17 19.32 18.26
C PRO A 80 -8.41 18.39 17.27
N GLY A 81 -8.34 17.11 17.59
CA GLY A 81 -7.63 16.08 16.82
C GLY A 81 -8.26 14.69 16.85
N GLU A 82 -9.38 14.47 17.57
CA GLU A 82 -10.08 13.17 17.56
C GLU A 82 -10.83 12.91 16.23
N ASP A 83 -11.19 13.95 15.47
CA ASP A 83 -11.86 13.81 14.15
C ASP A 83 -10.90 13.44 13.00
N ARG A 84 -9.59 13.66 13.13
CA ARG A 84 -8.66 13.54 11.98
C ARG A 84 -8.38 12.12 11.50
N LEU A 85 -8.91 11.10 12.18
CA LEU A 85 -8.85 9.71 11.76
C LEU A 85 -10.20 9.16 11.27
N ASP A 86 -11.29 9.94 11.39
CA ASP A 86 -12.58 9.63 10.77
C ASP A 86 -12.59 10.13 9.32
N LEU A 87 -11.71 9.54 8.51
CA LEU A 87 -11.53 9.90 7.10
C LEU A 87 -12.73 9.40 6.27
N PRO A 88 -13.21 10.18 5.28
CA PRO A 88 -14.32 9.78 4.41
C PRO A 88 -14.17 8.37 3.81
N GLU A 89 -15.31 7.71 3.60
CA GLU A 89 -15.38 6.46 2.84
C GLU A 89 -14.91 6.71 1.40
N LEU A 90 -14.22 5.75 0.80
CA LEU A 90 -13.74 5.86 -0.57
C LEU A 90 -14.92 5.71 -1.55
N GLU A 91 -15.09 6.68 -2.45
CA GLU A 91 -16.13 6.64 -3.48
C GLU A 91 -15.65 6.02 -4.80
N LEU A 92 -16.58 5.44 -5.58
CA LEU A 92 -16.29 4.86 -6.89
C LEU A 92 -16.31 5.97 -7.95
N ILE A 93 -15.13 6.45 -8.31
CA ILE A 93 -14.91 7.61 -9.18
C ILE A 93 -13.95 7.26 -10.32
N ASP A 94 -14.27 7.75 -11.52
CA ASP A 94 -13.50 7.71 -12.77
C ASP A 94 -13.81 9.01 -13.53
N ASP A 95 -12.84 9.93 -13.63
CA ASP A 95 -12.99 11.21 -14.34
C ASP A 95 -12.48 11.13 -15.80
N GLY A 96 -11.88 10.00 -16.19
CA GLY A 96 -11.20 9.78 -17.47
C GLY A 96 -9.70 10.08 -17.48
N HIS A 97 -9.14 10.69 -16.43
CA HIS A 97 -7.69 10.81 -16.20
C HIS A 97 -7.24 9.88 -15.07
N PHE A 98 -7.94 9.88 -13.94
CA PHE A 98 -7.76 9.00 -12.80
C PHE A 98 -9.03 8.24 -12.48
N ALA A 99 -8.86 7.10 -11.82
CA ALA A 99 -9.96 6.35 -11.25
C ALA A 99 -9.53 5.70 -9.95
N THR A 100 -10.43 5.73 -8.97
CA THR A 100 -10.23 5.05 -7.69
C THR A 100 -10.06 3.54 -7.87
N SER A 101 -9.37 2.90 -6.92
CA SER A 101 -9.13 1.47 -6.85
C SER A 101 -10.40 0.63 -6.99
N LEU A 102 -11.54 1.13 -6.49
CA LEU A 102 -12.87 0.52 -6.62
C LEU A 102 -13.26 0.23 -8.07
N VAL A 103 -12.95 1.14 -9.00
CA VAL A 103 -13.21 0.97 -10.45
C VAL A 103 -12.35 -0.15 -11.02
N CYS A 104 -11.07 -0.20 -10.62
CA CYS A 104 -10.15 -1.28 -11.01
C CYS A 104 -10.61 -2.64 -10.43
N GLY A 105 -11.08 -2.63 -9.18
CA GLY A 105 -11.57 -3.78 -8.44
C GLY A 105 -12.76 -4.50 -9.10
N GLU A 106 -13.56 -3.85 -9.95
CA GLU A 106 -14.64 -4.52 -10.70
C GLU A 106 -14.13 -5.70 -11.56
N CYS A 107 -12.92 -5.57 -12.11
CA CYS A 107 -12.31 -6.55 -13.02
C CYS A 107 -11.04 -7.21 -12.44
N HIS A 108 -10.31 -6.50 -11.57
CA HIS A 108 -9.01 -6.91 -11.02
C HIS A 108 -9.07 -7.42 -9.57
N SER A 109 -10.25 -7.92 -9.15
CA SER A 109 -10.46 -8.68 -7.91
C SER A 109 -10.81 -10.15 -8.19
N ASN A 110 -10.50 -11.04 -7.26
CA ASN A 110 -10.89 -12.45 -7.30
C ASN A 110 -12.40 -12.62 -7.14
N GLU A 111 -12.94 -13.63 -7.83
CA GLU A 111 -14.36 -14.00 -7.79
C GLU A 111 -14.46 -15.54 -7.82
N ALA A 112 -15.53 -16.11 -7.27
CA ALA A 112 -15.65 -17.55 -7.04
C ALA A 112 -15.94 -18.36 -8.33
N SER A 113 -16.56 -17.75 -9.34
CA SER A 113 -16.82 -18.36 -10.65
C SER A 113 -15.75 -18.07 -11.70
N ALA A 114 -14.68 -17.34 -11.34
CA ALA A 114 -13.54 -16.99 -12.19
C ALA A 114 -12.28 -17.77 -11.84
N THR A 115 -11.48 -18.11 -12.87
CA THR A 115 -10.15 -18.72 -12.73
C THR A 115 -9.01 -17.71 -12.88
N ALA A 116 -9.32 -16.51 -13.36
CA ALA A 116 -8.40 -15.38 -13.43
C ALA A 116 -7.84 -15.01 -12.05
N MET A 117 -6.59 -14.54 -12.05
CA MET A 117 -5.88 -14.06 -10.87
C MET A 117 -5.84 -15.07 -9.71
N ARG A 118 -5.74 -16.35 -10.06
CA ARG A 118 -5.44 -17.45 -9.13
C ARG A 118 -4.12 -18.12 -9.50
N ASP A 119 -3.41 -18.64 -8.51
CA ASP A 119 -2.16 -19.38 -8.70
C ASP A 119 -2.37 -20.89 -8.94
N GLU A 120 -1.29 -21.67 -9.00
CA GLU A 120 -1.31 -23.11 -9.28
C GLU A 120 -2.05 -23.96 -8.23
N LYS A 121 -2.36 -23.38 -7.07
CA LYS A 121 -3.13 -23.99 -5.98
C LYS A 121 -4.49 -23.31 -5.74
N ASP A 122 -4.98 -22.57 -6.74
CA ASP A 122 -6.26 -21.85 -6.72
C ASP A 122 -6.32 -20.68 -5.71
N ARG A 123 -5.17 -20.27 -5.15
CA ARG A 123 -5.09 -19.17 -4.17
C ARG A 123 -5.30 -17.83 -4.83
N GLU A 124 -5.95 -16.94 -4.10
CA GLU A 124 -6.32 -15.59 -4.53
C GLU A 124 -5.09 -14.67 -4.55
N ILE A 125 -4.82 -14.07 -5.70
CA ILE A 125 -3.64 -13.25 -5.98
C ILE A 125 -3.97 -12.02 -6.84
N ALA A 126 -5.24 -11.62 -6.91
CA ALA A 126 -5.67 -10.47 -7.70
C ALA A 126 -5.06 -9.16 -7.21
N PRO A 127 -4.71 -8.22 -8.12
CA PRO A 127 -4.01 -6.98 -7.74
C PRO A 127 -4.75 -6.19 -6.67
N ASP A 128 -6.05 -5.99 -6.85
CA ASP A 128 -6.91 -5.25 -5.91
C ASP A 128 -6.88 -5.87 -4.51
N ASN A 129 -7.14 -7.18 -4.40
CA ASN A 129 -7.20 -7.88 -3.11
C ASN A 129 -5.85 -7.93 -2.37
N LEU A 130 -4.72 -7.91 -3.09
CA LEU A 130 -3.39 -7.87 -2.48
C LEU A 130 -2.94 -6.44 -2.14
N TRP A 131 -3.32 -5.46 -2.97
CA TRP A 131 -2.98 -4.04 -2.79
C TRP A 131 -3.75 -3.40 -1.63
N GLN A 132 -5.04 -3.69 -1.45
CA GLN A 132 -5.89 -3.11 -0.39
C GLN A 132 -5.30 -3.27 1.03
N GLY A 133 -4.61 -4.38 1.30
CA GLY A 133 -3.95 -4.64 2.58
C GLY A 133 -2.53 -4.06 2.74
N SER A 134 -2.06 -3.27 1.76
CA SER A 134 -0.70 -2.71 1.74
C SER A 134 -0.65 -1.28 2.28
N MET A 135 0.56 -0.81 2.61
CA MET A 135 0.76 0.60 2.95
C MET A 135 0.59 1.55 1.76
N MET A 136 0.53 1.04 0.52
CA MET A 136 0.24 1.87 -0.66
C MET A 136 -1.24 2.29 -0.68
N ALA A 137 -2.15 1.34 -0.45
CA ALA A 137 -3.59 1.61 -0.30
C ALA A 137 -3.93 2.43 0.95
N ASN A 138 -3.07 2.39 1.97
CA ASN A 138 -3.29 3.02 3.26
C ASN A 138 -2.36 4.23 3.49
N SER A 139 -1.67 4.74 2.47
CA SER A 139 -0.69 5.83 2.61
C SER A 139 -1.33 7.11 3.15
N ALA A 140 -2.52 7.45 2.68
CA ALA A 140 -3.32 8.58 3.15
C ALA A 140 -4.09 8.30 4.46
N ARG A 141 -4.10 7.04 4.92
CA ARG A 141 -4.89 6.55 6.07
C ARG A 141 -4.02 6.09 7.25
N ASP A 142 -2.68 6.14 7.14
CA ASP A 142 -1.74 5.77 8.20
C ASP A 142 -1.76 6.81 9.35
N PRO A 143 -2.22 6.46 10.57
CA PRO A 143 -2.27 7.41 11.68
C PRO A 143 -0.87 7.87 12.13
N PHE A 144 0.21 7.11 11.83
CA PHE A 144 1.58 7.56 12.09
C PHE A 144 2.00 8.66 11.12
N TRP A 145 1.59 8.59 9.84
CA TRP A 145 1.82 9.65 8.88
C TRP A 145 1.12 10.94 9.32
N TRP A 146 -0.18 10.88 9.61
CA TRP A 146 -0.95 12.02 10.15
C TRP A 146 -0.29 12.62 11.41
N ALA A 147 0.17 11.79 12.35
CA ALA A 147 0.84 12.25 13.56
C ALA A 147 2.20 12.92 13.29
N MET A 148 2.99 12.41 12.34
CA MET A 148 4.29 12.99 11.96
C MET A 148 4.12 14.35 11.28
N VAL A 149 3.23 14.45 10.30
CA VAL A 149 2.97 15.73 9.60
C VAL A 149 2.37 16.76 10.57
N ALA A 150 1.49 16.35 11.48
CA ALA A 150 0.99 17.23 12.55
C ALA A 150 2.11 17.72 13.50
N ALA A 151 3.13 16.91 13.77
CA ALA A 151 4.27 17.29 14.61
C ALA A 151 5.22 18.28 13.90
N GLU A 152 5.51 18.07 12.62
CA GLU A 152 6.36 18.97 11.82
C GLU A 152 5.67 20.32 11.60
N THR A 153 4.39 20.32 11.21
CA THR A 153 3.61 21.56 11.00
C THR A 153 3.36 22.33 12.30
N ALA A 154 3.26 21.65 13.45
CA ALA A 154 3.24 22.32 14.76
C ALA A 154 4.60 22.91 15.16
N THR A 155 5.70 22.34 14.67
CA THR A 155 7.07 22.82 14.92
C THR A 155 7.42 24.01 14.02
N PHE A 156 6.97 24.00 12.76
CA PHE A 156 7.20 25.06 11.78
C PHE A 156 5.88 25.61 11.17
N PRO A 157 5.01 26.29 11.94
CA PRO A 157 3.69 26.73 11.45
C PRO A 157 3.74 27.69 10.24
N ALA A 158 4.85 28.41 10.06
CA ALA A 158 5.06 29.29 8.91
C ALA A 158 5.37 28.54 7.59
N ALA A 159 5.64 27.23 7.67
CA ALA A 159 5.94 26.35 6.55
C ALA A 159 4.91 25.22 6.38
N LYS A 160 3.76 25.27 7.08
CA LYS A 160 2.73 24.20 7.10
C LYS A 160 2.42 23.67 5.70
N ASP A 161 1.99 24.54 4.81
CA ASP A 161 1.49 24.15 3.48
C ASP A 161 2.61 23.54 2.61
N ALA A 162 3.86 23.98 2.79
CA ALA A 162 5.02 23.41 2.09
C ALA A 162 5.41 22.03 2.64
N ILE A 163 5.35 21.84 3.97
CA ILE A 163 5.59 20.55 4.62
C ILE A 163 4.50 19.54 4.23
N GLU A 164 3.23 19.96 4.25
CA GLU A 164 2.13 19.09 3.84
C GLU A 164 2.24 18.75 2.35
N GLY A 165 2.51 19.73 1.47
CA GLY A 165 2.70 19.49 0.05
C GLY A 165 3.78 18.46 -0.28
N GLU A 166 4.96 18.56 0.34
CA GLU A 166 6.06 17.58 0.20
C GLU A 166 5.61 16.15 0.55
N CYS A 167 4.86 15.98 1.64
CA CYS A 167 4.33 14.68 2.04
C CYS A 167 3.29 14.13 1.05
N MET A 168 2.44 15.01 0.50
CA MET A 168 1.34 14.64 -0.38
C MET A 168 1.84 14.09 -1.73
N HIS A 169 2.99 14.56 -2.24
CA HIS A 169 3.65 13.99 -3.43
C HIS A 169 3.83 12.47 -3.37
N CYS A 170 4.14 11.91 -2.20
CA CYS A 170 4.32 10.47 -2.04
C CYS A 170 3.10 9.74 -1.46
N HIS A 171 2.27 10.41 -0.65
CA HIS A 171 1.17 9.77 0.07
C HIS A 171 -0.20 9.86 -0.63
N THR A 172 -0.42 10.87 -1.48
CA THR A 172 -1.70 11.14 -2.16
C THR A 172 -1.49 11.46 -3.65
N PRO A 173 -0.73 10.61 -4.38
CA PRO A 173 -0.13 10.97 -5.68
C PRO A 173 -1.14 11.42 -6.75
N MET A 174 -2.35 10.85 -6.75
CA MET A 174 -3.41 11.22 -7.70
C MET A 174 -3.96 12.64 -7.42
N ALA A 175 -4.21 12.99 -6.16
CA ALA A 175 -4.70 14.33 -5.79
C ALA A 175 -3.68 15.43 -6.08
N VAL A 176 -2.38 15.13 -6.05
CA VAL A 176 -1.32 16.08 -6.44
C VAL A 176 -1.35 16.32 -7.96
N VAL A 177 -1.37 15.26 -8.76
CA VAL A 177 -1.34 15.38 -10.22
C VAL A 177 -2.65 15.91 -10.80
N ASP A 178 -3.78 15.48 -10.28
CA ASP A 178 -5.10 15.97 -10.70
C ASP A 178 -5.21 17.49 -10.51
N GLY A 179 -4.75 18.02 -9.36
CA GLY A 179 -4.67 19.46 -9.16
C GLY A 179 -3.79 20.15 -10.20
N ALA A 180 -2.63 19.57 -10.51
CA ALA A 180 -1.75 20.10 -11.55
C ALA A 180 -2.36 20.06 -12.97
N PHE A 181 -3.29 19.14 -13.26
CA PHE A 181 -4.07 19.13 -14.51
C PHE A 181 -5.15 20.22 -14.54
N HIS A 182 -5.60 20.69 -13.38
CA HIS A 182 -6.64 21.70 -13.20
C HIS A 182 -6.11 23.13 -12.87
N ASP A 183 -4.79 23.35 -12.98
CA ASP A 183 -4.10 24.60 -12.57
C ASP A 183 -4.29 24.95 -11.07
N GLU A 184 -4.44 23.93 -10.21
CA GLU A 184 -4.63 24.05 -8.75
C GLU A 184 -3.35 23.78 -7.96
N ASP A 185 -3.26 24.33 -6.75
CA ASP A 185 -2.13 24.12 -5.83
C ASP A 185 -2.07 22.67 -5.29
N THR A 186 -0.88 22.26 -4.84
CA THR A 186 -0.67 20.99 -4.12
C THR A 186 -1.61 20.90 -2.91
N PRO A 187 -2.33 19.79 -2.71
CA PRO A 187 -3.34 19.68 -1.66
C PRO A 187 -2.70 19.70 -0.26
N THR A 188 -3.46 20.20 0.72
CA THR A 188 -3.08 20.19 2.15
C THR A 188 -3.70 19.00 2.86
N LEU A 189 -3.34 18.74 4.13
CA LEU A 189 -3.97 17.66 4.89
C LEU A 189 -5.46 17.89 5.16
N ASP A 190 -5.84 19.13 5.44
CA ASP A 190 -7.25 19.48 5.73
C ASP A 190 -8.13 19.35 4.46
N TRP A 191 -7.50 19.38 3.28
CA TRP A 191 -8.15 19.26 1.98
C TRP A 191 -8.74 17.86 1.70
N LEU A 192 -8.16 16.80 2.31
CA LEU A 192 -8.67 15.42 2.20
C LEU A 192 -10.08 15.22 2.80
N PHE A 193 -10.64 16.24 3.46
CA PHE A 193 -11.98 16.24 4.02
C PHE A 193 -13.00 17.04 3.19
N GLU A 194 -12.60 17.64 2.06
CA GLU A 194 -13.52 18.49 1.25
C GLU A 194 -14.60 17.70 0.50
N GLY A 195 -14.40 16.38 0.32
CA GLY A 195 -15.44 15.45 -0.13
C GLY A 195 -15.79 15.56 -1.62
N ASP A 196 -14.83 15.95 -2.45
CA ASP A 196 -14.91 15.92 -3.90
C ASP A 196 -14.13 14.74 -4.51
N ASP A 197 -14.13 14.67 -5.84
CA ASP A 197 -13.51 13.58 -6.61
C ASP A 197 -11.99 13.50 -6.34
N ARG A 198 -11.32 14.64 -6.30
CA ARG A 198 -9.88 14.74 -6.07
C ARG A 198 -9.53 14.41 -4.61
N ALA A 199 -10.41 14.66 -3.64
CA ALA A 199 -10.22 14.29 -2.24
C ALA A 199 -10.33 12.77 -2.08
N SER A 200 -11.28 12.16 -2.78
CA SER A 200 -11.39 10.70 -2.89
C SER A 200 -10.15 10.08 -3.56
N PHE A 201 -9.62 10.69 -4.63
CA PHE A 201 -8.35 10.28 -5.23
C PHE A 201 -7.17 10.38 -4.25
N GLY A 202 -7.17 11.36 -3.35
CA GLY A 202 -6.17 11.47 -2.30
C GLY A 202 -6.31 10.38 -1.23
N LEU A 203 -7.54 10.11 -0.78
CA LEU A 203 -7.87 9.12 0.24
C LEU A 203 -7.71 7.65 -0.20
N ASP A 204 -7.60 7.41 -1.50
CA ASP A 204 -7.24 6.11 -2.11
C ASP A 204 -5.72 5.84 -2.06
N GLY A 205 -4.92 6.86 -1.72
CA GLY A 205 -3.49 6.75 -1.52
C GLY A 205 -2.69 6.48 -2.80
N VAL A 206 -1.67 5.62 -2.70
CA VAL A 206 -0.85 5.18 -3.82
C VAL A 206 -1.58 4.07 -4.59
N ALA A 207 -2.58 4.48 -5.36
CA ALA A 207 -3.53 3.61 -6.03
C ALA A 207 -3.15 3.20 -7.47
N CYS A 208 -4.01 2.40 -8.08
CA CYS A 208 -3.80 1.75 -9.38
C CYS A 208 -3.43 2.75 -10.49
N THR A 209 -4.23 3.81 -10.69
CA THR A 209 -4.01 4.74 -11.80
C THR A 209 -2.76 5.60 -11.58
N ALA A 210 -2.45 6.03 -10.35
CA ALA A 210 -1.16 6.65 -10.04
C ALA A 210 0.04 5.80 -10.49
N CYS A 211 0.19 4.58 -9.93
CA CYS A 211 1.34 3.73 -10.27
C CYS A 211 1.38 3.37 -11.76
N HIS A 212 0.24 3.03 -12.35
CA HIS A 212 0.19 2.54 -13.72
C HIS A 212 0.15 3.64 -14.80
N GLN A 213 0.14 4.93 -14.45
CA GLN A 213 0.27 6.04 -15.42
C GLN A 213 1.64 6.73 -15.39
N ILE A 214 2.54 6.36 -14.46
CA ILE A 214 3.89 6.92 -14.39
C ILE A 214 4.66 6.64 -15.68
N GLN A 215 5.10 7.73 -16.30
CA GLN A 215 5.89 7.76 -17.52
C GLN A 215 7.32 7.22 -17.27
N PRO A 216 7.99 6.68 -18.30
CA PRO A 216 9.37 6.19 -18.19
C PRO A 216 10.41 7.31 -18.03
N ASP A 217 10.04 8.55 -18.31
CA ASP A 217 10.92 9.72 -18.34
C ASP A 217 11.51 10.06 -16.96
N ASN A 218 12.81 10.36 -16.95
CA ASN A 218 13.62 10.75 -15.79
C ASN A 218 13.65 9.76 -14.60
N LEU A 219 13.01 8.59 -14.69
CA LEU A 219 12.99 7.62 -13.60
C LEU A 219 14.39 7.25 -13.11
N GLY A 220 14.57 7.25 -11.79
CA GLY A 220 15.85 6.94 -11.16
C GLY A 220 16.88 8.07 -11.21
N THR A 221 16.55 9.25 -11.75
CA THR A 221 17.37 10.47 -11.68
C THR A 221 16.86 11.42 -10.59
N PRO A 222 17.70 12.36 -10.07
CA PRO A 222 17.30 13.32 -9.04
C PRO A 222 16.05 14.13 -9.38
N GLU A 223 15.79 14.37 -10.66
CA GLU A 223 14.62 15.08 -11.17
C GLU A 223 13.29 14.32 -10.94
N SER A 224 13.34 13.02 -10.61
CA SER A 224 12.17 12.16 -10.35
C SER A 224 11.93 11.80 -8.88
N PHE A 225 12.87 12.19 -8.00
CA PHE A 225 12.84 11.89 -6.56
C PHE A 225 11.84 12.78 -5.81
N SER A 226 11.63 12.55 -4.51
CA SER A 226 10.60 13.22 -3.68
C SER A 226 9.18 13.20 -4.30
N GLY A 227 8.83 12.14 -5.03
CA GLY A 227 7.52 12.03 -5.70
C GLY A 227 7.35 12.96 -6.90
N HIS A 228 8.43 13.44 -7.52
CA HIS A 228 8.40 14.16 -8.80
C HIS A 228 8.36 13.21 -10.01
N TYR A 229 7.59 12.12 -9.91
CA TYR A 229 7.27 11.28 -11.07
C TYR A 229 6.44 12.06 -12.10
N ILE A 230 6.50 11.65 -13.36
CA ILE A 230 5.71 12.27 -14.44
C ILE A 230 4.49 11.39 -14.71
N ILE A 231 3.30 11.98 -14.66
CA ILE A 231 2.05 11.41 -15.17
C ILE A 231 1.49 12.44 -16.16
N GLU A 232 1.17 11.99 -17.37
CA GLU A 232 0.52 12.83 -18.39
C GLU A 232 -1.00 12.66 -18.35
N PRO A 233 -1.79 13.66 -18.79
CA PRO A 233 -3.26 13.57 -18.87
C PRO A 233 -3.68 12.70 -20.06
N VAL A 234 -3.30 11.42 -20.01
CA VAL A 234 -3.57 10.40 -21.03
C VAL A 234 -4.25 9.20 -20.40
N ALA A 235 -5.28 8.70 -21.07
CA ALA A 235 -6.01 7.51 -20.65
C ALA A 235 -5.26 6.19 -20.98
N GLU A 236 -3.94 6.15 -20.77
CA GLU A 236 -3.12 4.93 -20.91
C GLU A 236 -2.87 4.30 -19.54
N ILE A 237 -3.01 2.98 -19.41
CA ILE A 237 -2.67 2.24 -18.20
C ILE A 237 -1.59 1.21 -18.53
N TYR A 238 -0.39 1.43 -18.00
CA TYR A 238 0.78 0.63 -18.33
C TYR A 238 0.75 -0.74 -17.63
N GLY A 239 1.24 -1.76 -18.33
CA GLY A 239 1.51 -3.08 -17.76
C GLY A 239 2.75 -3.71 -18.37
N PRO A 240 3.42 -4.66 -17.68
CA PRO A 240 4.70 -5.21 -18.15
C PRO A 240 4.56 -6.09 -19.41
N HIS A 241 3.35 -6.58 -19.72
CA HIS A 241 3.10 -7.52 -20.80
C HIS A 241 2.84 -6.84 -22.15
N ALA A 242 3.51 -7.33 -23.20
CA ALA A 242 3.25 -6.93 -24.57
C ALA A 242 1.82 -7.30 -25.03
N ASP A 243 1.32 -6.57 -26.03
CA ASP A 243 0.06 -6.82 -26.71
C ASP A 243 -1.13 -7.11 -25.74
N PRO A 244 -1.51 -6.15 -24.88
CA PRO A 244 -2.71 -6.25 -24.05
C PRO A 244 -3.99 -6.28 -24.91
N PHE A 245 -4.97 -7.10 -24.51
CA PHE A 245 -6.28 -7.11 -25.16
C PHE A 245 -7.14 -5.99 -24.58
N THR A 246 -7.21 -4.85 -25.30
CA THR A 246 -7.71 -3.58 -24.76
C THR A 246 -9.21 -3.52 -24.50
N GLY A 247 -10.01 -4.25 -25.29
CA GLY A 247 -11.46 -4.08 -25.38
C GLY A 247 -12.23 -3.99 -24.05
N PRO A 248 -12.05 -4.93 -23.10
CA PRO A 248 -12.76 -4.89 -21.83
C PRO A 248 -12.48 -3.63 -21.01
N MET A 249 -11.21 -3.24 -20.87
CA MET A 249 -10.82 -2.10 -20.06
C MET A 249 -11.33 -0.78 -20.63
N MET A 250 -11.15 -0.57 -21.95
CA MET A 250 -11.67 0.61 -22.66
C MET A 250 -13.20 0.72 -22.56
N MET A 251 -13.92 -0.41 -22.54
CA MET A 251 -15.39 -0.44 -22.47
C MET A 251 -15.94 -0.20 -21.06
N HIS A 252 -15.14 -0.40 -20.02
CA HIS A 252 -15.56 -0.25 -18.62
C HIS A 252 -15.03 1.04 -17.96
N THR A 253 -13.86 1.54 -18.38
CA THR A 253 -13.11 2.61 -17.70
C THR A 253 -12.56 3.69 -18.63
N SER A 254 -12.84 3.61 -19.93
CA SER A 254 -12.20 4.42 -20.99
C SER A 254 -10.67 4.29 -21.14
N PHE A 255 -9.95 3.78 -20.13
CA PHE A 255 -8.51 3.54 -20.19
C PHE A 255 -8.12 2.49 -21.24
N THR A 256 -7.00 2.76 -21.90
CA THR A 256 -6.34 1.86 -22.85
C THR A 256 -5.18 1.18 -22.14
N PRO A 257 -5.20 -0.14 -21.93
CA PRO A 257 -4.04 -0.83 -21.39
C PRO A 257 -2.92 -0.84 -22.44
N THR A 258 -1.73 -0.39 -22.06
CA THR A 258 -0.55 -0.22 -22.92
C THR A 258 0.63 -0.98 -22.31
N GLN A 259 1.58 -1.46 -23.12
CA GLN A 259 2.80 -2.05 -22.56
C GLN A 259 3.72 -0.94 -22.02
N GLY A 260 4.07 -1.00 -20.74
CA GLY A 260 5.11 -0.17 -20.12
C GLY A 260 6.10 -1.02 -19.35
N THR A 261 7.36 -1.05 -19.80
CA THR A 261 8.43 -1.82 -19.15
C THR A 261 9.01 -1.13 -17.93
N GLN A 262 8.74 0.17 -17.73
CA GLN A 262 9.20 0.92 -16.55
C GLN A 262 8.68 0.34 -15.23
N LEU A 263 7.51 -0.28 -15.25
CA LEU A 263 6.93 -1.00 -14.11
C LEU A 263 7.78 -2.19 -13.62
N LEU A 264 8.76 -2.66 -14.40
CA LEU A 264 9.71 -3.71 -14.02
C LEU A 264 11.04 -3.18 -13.49
N ASP A 265 11.30 -1.86 -13.58
CA ASP A 265 12.54 -1.22 -13.16
C ASP A 265 12.42 -0.64 -11.75
N SER A 266 13.44 -0.83 -10.92
CA SER A 266 13.47 -0.26 -9.56
C SER A 266 13.49 1.26 -9.56
N ALA A 267 13.91 1.88 -10.66
CA ALA A 267 13.82 3.32 -10.90
C ALA A 267 12.38 3.88 -10.79
N HIS A 268 11.36 3.07 -11.09
CA HIS A 268 9.95 3.44 -10.90
C HIS A 268 9.58 3.58 -9.42
N CYS A 269 10.04 2.65 -8.56
CA CYS A 269 9.85 2.74 -7.11
C CYS A 269 10.71 3.85 -6.48
N GLY A 270 11.83 4.19 -7.13
CA GLY A 270 12.79 5.18 -6.67
C GLY A 270 12.28 6.63 -6.64
N THR A 271 11.14 6.92 -7.26
CA THR A 271 10.52 8.25 -7.27
C THR A 271 10.04 8.65 -5.88
N CYS A 272 9.30 7.76 -5.20
CA CYS A 272 8.85 7.95 -3.83
C CYS A 272 9.86 7.41 -2.80
N HIS A 273 10.64 6.36 -3.12
CA HIS A 273 11.65 5.80 -2.19
C HIS A 273 13.04 6.47 -2.27
N SER A 274 13.05 7.76 -2.64
CA SER A 274 14.19 8.68 -2.54
C SER A 274 13.66 10.05 -2.08
N LEU A 275 13.36 10.20 -0.80
CA LEU A 275 12.83 11.44 -0.23
C LEU A 275 13.98 12.35 0.21
N ILE A 276 14.08 13.51 -0.43
CA ILE A 276 15.09 14.55 -0.16
C ILE A 276 14.37 15.82 0.28
N THR A 277 14.43 16.15 1.57
CA THR A 277 13.73 17.30 2.16
C THR A 277 14.69 18.44 2.50
N ASP A 278 14.21 19.69 2.35
CA ASP A 278 15.00 20.87 2.72
C ASP A 278 14.96 21.12 4.24
N ALA A 279 16.14 21.23 4.85
CA ALA A 279 16.25 21.47 6.29
C ALA A 279 15.83 22.92 6.62
N LEU A 280 14.85 23.08 7.50
CA LEU A 280 14.34 24.39 7.90
C LEU A 280 15.15 25.02 9.04
N THR A 281 15.21 26.35 9.03
CA THR A 281 15.65 27.18 10.16
C THR A 281 14.60 27.19 11.28
N PRO A 282 14.93 27.60 12.52
CA PRO A 282 13.94 27.76 13.60
C PRO A 282 12.77 28.68 13.26
N GLU A 283 12.96 29.58 12.29
CA GLU A 283 11.94 30.50 11.76
C GLU A 283 11.07 29.87 10.65
N GLY A 284 11.29 28.59 10.28
CA GLY A 284 10.54 27.88 9.24
C GLY A 284 10.95 28.23 7.80
N THR A 285 12.12 28.83 7.58
CA THR A 285 12.62 29.13 6.23
C THR A 285 13.74 28.16 5.81
N PRO A 286 13.87 27.77 4.52
CA PRO A 286 14.91 26.86 4.07
C PRO A 286 16.32 27.33 4.44
N SER A 287 17.12 26.45 5.05
CA SER A 287 18.48 26.75 5.50
C SER A 287 19.52 26.77 4.36
N GLY A 288 19.13 26.34 3.14
CA GLY A 288 20.05 26.11 2.03
C GLY A 288 20.81 24.76 2.12
N HIS A 289 20.33 23.86 2.96
CA HIS A 289 20.79 22.48 3.08
C HIS A 289 19.61 21.52 2.93
N SER A 290 19.82 20.43 2.20
CA SER A 290 18.84 19.35 2.03
C SER A 290 19.35 18.06 2.67
N LEU A 291 18.43 17.19 3.10
CA LEU A 291 18.69 15.95 3.81
C LEU A 291 18.03 14.79 3.07
N ASN A 292 18.71 13.65 3.01
CA ASN A 292 18.07 12.40 2.63
C ASN A 292 17.26 11.91 3.84
N GLU A 293 15.96 12.10 3.82
CA GLU A 293 15.06 11.63 4.88
C GLU A 293 14.76 10.14 4.70
N GLN A 294 14.54 9.71 3.46
CA GLN A 294 14.48 8.30 3.07
C GLN A 294 15.32 8.08 1.82
N SER A 295 16.13 7.03 1.81
CA SER A 295 16.93 6.63 0.63
C SER A 295 16.96 5.13 0.30
N PRO A 296 15.91 4.30 0.55
CA PRO A 296 15.95 2.88 0.20
C PRO A 296 16.39 2.58 -1.24
N TYR A 297 15.98 3.38 -2.23
CA TYR A 297 16.39 3.18 -3.62
C TYR A 297 17.87 3.49 -3.87
N LEU A 298 18.40 4.57 -3.28
CA LEU A 298 19.81 4.92 -3.39
C LEU A 298 20.72 3.95 -2.62
N GLU A 299 20.23 3.43 -1.49
CA GLU A 299 20.87 2.35 -0.72
C GLU A 299 20.90 1.05 -1.52
N TRP A 300 19.77 0.65 -2.14
CA TRP A 300 19.69 -0.50 -3.05
C TRP A 300 20.65 -0.36 -4.23
N ARG A 301 20.68 0.80 -4.88
CA ARG A 301 21.57 1.15 -6.00
C ARG A 301 23.06 1.06 -5.62
N ALA A 302 23.40 1.34 -4.36
CA ALA A 302 24.75 1.21 -3.81
C ALA A 302 25.07 -0.21 -3.28
N SER A 303 24.13 -1.14 -3.32
CA SER A 303 24.24 -2.48 -2.72
C SER A 303 24.61 -3.58 -3.74
N ALA A 304 24.83 -4.80 -3.25
CA ALA A 304 25.01 -5.99 -4.10
C ALA A 304 23.71 -6.44 -4.81
N TYR A 305 22.55 -5.95 -4.37
CA TYR A 305 21.24 -6.29 -4.94
C TYR A 305 20.90 -5.47 -6.21
N THR A 306 21.67 -4.44 -6.55
CA THR A 306 21.32 -3.60 -7.70
C THR A 306 21.31 -4.35 -9.01
N THR A 307 20.28 -4.12 -9.81
CA THR A 307 20.17 -4.57 -11.21
C THR A 307 20.74 -3.54 -12.19
N GLU A 308 21.20 -2.38 -11.71
CA GLU A 308 21.81 -1.34 -12.54
C GLU A 308 23.28 -1.67 -12.89
N GLY A 309 23.72 -1.25 -14.08
CA GLY A 309 25.11 -1.43 -14.52
C GLY A 309 25.44 -2.87 -14.92
N VAL A 310 26.20 -3.58 -14.08
CA VAL A 310 26.56 -5.00 -14.29
C VAL A 310 26.06 -5.79 -13.07
N PRO A 311 24.89 -6.45 -13.17
CA PRO A 311 24.28 -7.15 -12.05
C PRO A 311 25.18 -8.20 -11.41
N GLY A 312 25.20 -8.24 -10.08
CA GLY A 312 25.84 -9.29 -9.29
C GLY A 312 25.04 -10.60 -9.26
N PRO A 313 25.57 -11.66 -8.62
CA PRO A 313 24.83 -12.92 -8.45
C PRO A 313 23.61 -12.78 -7.54
N ASP A 314 23.61 -11.79 -6.65
CA ASP A 314 22.53 -11.50 -5.70
C ASP A 314 21.57 -10.40 -6.20
N ALA A 315 21.69 -9.96 -7.46
CA ALA A 315 20.93 -8.85 -8.00
C ALA A 315 19.42 -9.17 -8.13
N ALA A 316 18.58 -8.28 -7.62
CA ALA A 316 17.12 -8.38 -7.63
C ALA A 316 16.52 -6.97 -7.67
N SER A 317 15.52 -6.75 -8.53
CA SER A 317 14.79 -5.48 -8.55
C SER A 317 13.85 -5.36 -7.34
N CYS A 318 13.40 -4.15 -7.00
CA CYS A 318 12.33 -3.94 -6.03
C CYS A 318 11.13 -4.85 -6.32
N GLN A 319 10.76 -4.99 -7.60
CA GLN A 319 9.65 -5.82 -8.06
C GLN A 319 9.90 -7.33 -7.88
N ASP A 320 11.15 -7.81 -7.94
CA ASP A 320 11.43 -9.24 -7.77
C ASP A 320 11.02 -9.74 -6.38
N CYS A 321 11.11 -8.89 -5.34
CA CYS A 321 10.68 -9.23 -3.98
C CYS A 321 9.30 -8.64 -3.59
N HIS A 322 8.93 -7.43 -4.04
CA HIS A 322 7.67 -6.76 -3.68
C HIS A 322 6.51 -6.94 -4.69
N VAL A 323 6.81 -7.37 -5.92
CA VAL A 323 5.79 -7.77 -6.92
C VAL A 323 6.09 -9.18 -7.46
N PRO A 324 6.25 -10.20 -6.58
CA PRO A 324 6.85 -11.47 -6.95
C PRO A 324 6.08 -12.22 -8.03
N LYS A 325 6.82 -12.66 -9.04
CA LYS A 325 6.38 -13.42 -10.23
C LYS A 325 6.11 -14.91 -9.97
N THR A 326 6.33 -15.36 -8.73
CA THR A 326 6.14 -16.75 -8.28
C THR A 326 5.14 -16.82 -7.14
N SER A 327 4.45 -17.96 -7.02
CA SER A 327 3.62 -18.28 -5.86
C SER A 327 4.46 -18.40 -4.59
N VAL A 328 3.81 -18.55 -3.43
CA VAL A 328 4.52 -18.79 -2.15
C VAL A 328 5.22 -20.15 -2.09
N ASP A 329 4.99 -21.02 -3.08
CA ASP A 329 5.71 -22.29 -3.27
C ASP A 329 6.84 -22.18 -4.31
N GLY A 330 7.17 -20.98 -4.79
CA GLY A 330 8.24 -20.74 -5.76
C GLY A 330 7.89 -21.09 -7.21
N VAL A 331 6.62 -21.38 -7.51
CA VAL A 331 6.16 -21.72 -8.87
C VAL A 331 5.87 -20.44 -9.67
N PRO A 332 6.41 -20.23 -10.89
CA PRO A 332 6.03 -19.11 -11.75
C PRO A 332 4.53 -19.08 -12.01
N ILE A 333 3.91 -17.91 -11.87
CA ILE A 333 2.46 -17.77 -11.95
C ILE A 333 2.04 -17.50 -13.38
N THR A 334 1.15 -18.33 -13.92
CA THR A 334 0.51 -18.09 -15.22
C THR A 334 -1.01 -17.97 -15.03
N THR A 335 -1.59 -16.79 -15.23
CA THR A 335 -3.02 -16.58 -14.98
C THR A 335 -3.62 -15.45 -15.82
N ARG A 336 -4.95 -15.42 -16.00
CA ARG A 336 -5.63 -14.28 -16.65
C ARG A 336 -5.60 -13.07 -15.71
N ILE A 337 -5.36 -11.87 -16.27
CA ILE A 337 -5.18 -10.63 -15.50
C ILE A 337 -6.48 -9.98 -15.01
N ALA A 338 -7.64 -10.41 -15.50
CA ALA A 338 -8.94 -9.83 -15.18
C ALA A 338 -10.07 -10.86 -15.34
N ARG A 339 -11.11 -10.69 -14.51
CA ARG A 339 -12.41 -11.37 -14.60
C ARG A 339 -13.50 -10.39 -15.00
N ARG A 340 -14.68 -10.88 -15.41
CA ARG A 340 -15.81 -10.02 -15.77
C ARG A 340 -16.51 -9.49 -14.51
N PRO A 341 -17.08 -8.26 -14.51
CA PRO A 341 -17.81 -7.76 -13.35
C PRO A 341 -18.97 -8.66 -12.85
N PRO A 342 -19.76 -9.33 -13.73
CA PRO A 342 -20.79 -10.30 -13.30
C PRO A 342 -20.26 -11.69 -12.88
N GLY A 343 -18.94 -11.89 -12.86
CA GLY A 343 -18.30 -13.16 -12.55
C GLY A 343 -17.82 -13.96 -13.76
N GLY A 344 -16.86 -14.85 -13.53
CA GLY A 344 -16.21 -15.69 -14.55
C GLY A 344 -15.28 -14.92 -15.50
N ASP A 345 -14.49 -15.65 -16.26
CA ASP A 345 -13.36 -15.09 -17.02
C ASP A 345 -13.77 -14.38 -18.33
N PHE A 346 -12.96 -13.40 -18.75
CA PHE A 346 -12.98 -12.93 -20.13
C PHE A 346 -12.34 -13.99 -21.03
N GLY A 347 -13.14 -14.55 -21.94
CA GLY A 347 -12.70 -15.61 -22.86
C GLY A 347 -11.53 -15.18 -23.75
N GLN A 348 -11.44 -13.89 -24.10
CA GLN A 348 -10.47 -13.32 -25.02
C GLN A 348 -9.11 -12.92 -24.39
N ILE A 349 -8.98 -12.88 -23.06
CA ILE A 349 -7.86 -12.13 -22.42
C ILE A 349 -6.49 -12.83 -22.40
N ASP A 350 -6.48 -14.15 -22.51
CA ASP A 350 -5.31 -15.05 -22.38
C ASP A 350 -4.49 -14.96 -21.07
N PRO A 351 -3.90 -16.08 -20.59
CA PRO A 351 -3.08 -16.04 -19.39
C PRO A 351 -1.80 -15.28 -19.66
N ARG A 352 -1.36 -14.47 -18.70
CA ARG A 352 -0.06 -13.80 -18.72
C ARG A 352 0.93 -14.58 -17.88
N ASP A 353 2.17 -14.65 -18.37
CA ASP A 353 3.26 -15.41 -17.79
C ASP A 353 4.57 -14.59 -17.86
N PRO A 354 5.30 -14.40 -16.75
CA PRO A 354 4.84 -14.61 -15.37
C PRO A 354 3.97 -13.44 -14.87
N PHE A 355 2.94 -13.74 -14.08
CA PHE A 355 2.07 -12.76 -13.42
C PHE A 355 2.67 -12.31 -12.07
N GLY A 356 2.69 -11.00 -11.80
CA GLY A 356 3.22 -10.41 -10.56
C GLY A 356 2.15 -10.24 -9.47
N ARG A 357 2.39 -10.82 -8.29
CA ARG A 357 1.52 -10.64 -7.12
C ARG A 357 1.81 -9.30 -6.45
N HIS A 358 0.79 -8.49 -6.17
CA HIS A 358 0.94 -7.13 -5.64
C HIS A 358 1.22 -7.09 -4.13
N VAL A 359 2.31 -7.74 -3.69
CA VAL A 359 2.66 -7.96 -2.26
C VAL A 359 3.61 -6.87 -1.75
N MET A 360 3.13 -5.62 -1.76
CA MET A 360 3.87 -4.43 -1.35
C MET A 360 3.90 -4.26 0.18
N VAL A 361 4.60 -5.18 0.86
CA VAL A 361 4.82 -5.09 2.31
C VAL A 361 5.86 -4.01 2.64
N GLY A 362 5.47 -3.06 3.49
CA GLY A 362 6.34 -2.00 4.02
C GLY A 362 6.84 -2.31 5.44
N GLY A 363 7.64 -1.39 6.01
CA GLY A 363 8.12 -1.50 7.40
C GLY A 363 6.99 -1.48 8.45
N ASN A 364 5.89 -0.78 8.16
CA ASN A 364 4.66 -0.73 8.97
C ASN A 364 3.76 -1.94 8.67
N ALA A 365 4.29 -3.16 8.79
CA ALA A 365 3.63 -4.41 8.37
C ALA A 365 2.35 -4.81 9.18
N ILE A 366 1.84 -3.93 10.04
CA ILE A 366 0.60 -4.14 10.81
C ILE A 366 -0.19 -2.82 10.82
N MET A 367 -1.07 -2.67 9.83
CA MET A 367 -2.25 -1.81 9.97
C MET A 367 -3.38 -2.67 10.56
N PRO A 368 -3.96 -2.31 11.72
CA PRO A 368 -5.21 -2.91 12.16
C PRO A 368 -6.34 -2.41 11.26
N LEU A 369 -6.92 -3.33 10.47
CA LEU A 369 -8.21 -3.17 9.79
C LEU A 369 -9.35 -3.10 10.82
#